data_AF-A0A7L9FG71-F1
#
_entry.id   AF-A0A7L9FG71-F1
#
_cell.length_a   1.000
_cell.length_b   1.000
_cell.length_c   1.000
_cell.angle_alpha   90.00
_cell.angle_beta   90.00
_cell.angle_gamma   90.00
#
_symmetry.space_group_name_H-M   'P 1'
#
loop_
_entity.id
_entity.type
_entity.pdbx_description
1 polymer ?
#
loop_
_entity_poly.entity_id
_entity_poly.type
_entity_poly.pdbx_seq_one_letter_code
_entity_poly.pdbx_strand_id
1 'polypeptide(L)'
;MSGLALETPPEPLEVRKRIRELYEVLSGQLGSGSERAAVWSGNLLARYLWGEWGGELKKMGFSWPTFLSALKAYTSLVARWAITGDLSWEELVDRIRAGLASRTRGGLERFLS
;
A
#
# COMPACT_ATOMS: atom_id res chain seq x y z
N MET A 1 16.05 0.79 22.18
CA MET A 1 15.92 1.14 20.75
C MET A 1 14.68 0.46 20.21
N SER A 2 13.51 1.06 20.34
CA SER A 2 12.28 0.46 19.82
C SER A 2 11.95 1.11 18.49
N GLY A 3 12.56 0.60 17.42
CA GLY A 3 12.08 0.88 16.07
C GLY A 3 10.69 0.27 15.96
N LEU A 4 9.66 1.11 15.86
CA LEU A 4 8.26 0.67 15.79
C LEU A 4 8.10 -0.27 14.59
N ALA A 5 7.90 -1.55 14.88
CA ALA A 5 7.69 -2.57 13.87
C ALA A 5 6.22 -2.51 13.45
N LEU A 6 5.96 -2.06 12.22
CA LEU A 6 4.64 -2.24 11.62
C LEU A 6 4.37 -3.75 11.57
N GLU A 7 3.39 -4.28 12.30
CA GLU A 7 3.08 -5.70 12.23
C GLU A 7 2.45 -6.06 10.88
N THR A 8 2.55 -7.33 10.47
CA THR A 8 1.86 -7.80 9.26
C THR A 8 0.37 -7.92 9.59
N PRO A 9 -0.50 -7.08 9.01
CA PRO A 9 -1.92 -7.19 9.27
C PRO A 9 -2.51 -8.39 8.53
N PRO A 10 -3.69 -8.90 8.93
CA PRO A 10 -4.34 -10.01 8.24
C PRO A 10 -4.63 -9.67 6.76
N GLU A 11 -4.69 -10.66 5.88
CA GLU A 11 -5.01 -10.38 4.47
C GLU A 11 -6.44 -9.85 4.34
N PRO A 12 -6.65 -8.66 3.76
CA PRO A 12 -7.99 -8.10 3.58
C PRO A 12 -8.65 -8.69 2.34
N LEU A 13 -9.11 -9.94 2.44
CA LEU A 13 -9.68 -10.71 1.32
C LEU A 13 -10.84 -9.97 0.62
N GLU A 14 -11.68 -9.26 1.36
CA GLU A 14 -12.77 -8.46 0.78
C GLU A 14 -12.24 -7.27 -0.05
N VAL A 15 -11.16 -6.62 0.39
CA VAL A 15 -10.50 -5.56 -0.40
C VAL A 15 -9.90 -6.14 -1.66
N ARG A 16 -9.23 -7.29 -1.55
CA ARG A 16 -8.65 -8.00 -2.69
C ARG A 16 -9.70 -8.33 -3.74
N LYS A 17 -10.80 -8.96 -3.29
CA LYS A 17 -11.95 -9.31 -4.13
C LYS A 17 -12.52 -8.08 -4.82
N ARG A 18 -12.71 -6.98 -4.09
CA ARG A 18 -13.27 -5.76 -4.65
C ARG A 18 -12.40 -5.12 -5.72
N ILE A 19 -11.08 -5.10 -5.53
CA ILE A 19 -10.13 -4.62 -6.54
C ILE A 19 -10.22 -5.48 -7.80
N ARG A 20 -10.27 -6.81 -7.64
CA ARG A 20 -10.38 -7.74 -8.78
C ARG A 20 -11.68 -7.55 -9.57
N GLU A 21 -12.81 -7.50 -8.89
CA GLU A 21 -14.13 -7.26 -9.52
C GLU A 21 -14.14 -5.95 -10.33
N LEU A 22 -13.58 -4.88 -9.75
CA LEU A 22 -13.48 -3.60 -10.44
C LEU A 22 -12.56 -3.68 -11.65
N TYR A 23 -11.44 -4.38 -11.56
CA TYR A 23 -10.57 -4.59 -12.71
C TYR A 23 -11.28 -5.33 -13.84
N GLU A 24 -12.02 -6.40 -13.53
CA GLU A 24 -12.78 -7.17 -14.53
C GLU A 24 -13.79 -6.27 -15.27
N VAL A 25 -14.53 -5.43 -14.54
CA VAL A 25 -15.46 -4.45 -15.14
C VAL A 25 -14.75 -3.40 -15.99
N LEU A 26 -13.64 -2.85 -15.51
CA LEU A 26 -12.94 -1.73 -16.15
C LEU A 26 -12.05 -2.16 -17.31
N SER A 27 -11.57 -3.41 -17.33
CA SER A 27 -10.67 -3.94 -18.36
C SER A 27 -11.27 -3.85 -19.77
N GLY A 28 -12.59 -4.01 -19.89
CA GLY A 28 -13.33 -3.85 -21.15
C GLY A 28 -13.52 -2.39 -21.60
N GLN A 29 -13.26 -1.40 -20.73
CA GLN A 29 -13.57 0.02 -20.99
C GLN A 29 -12.33 0.92 -21.05
N LEU A 30 -11.34 0.69 -20.18
CA LEU A 30 -10.22 1.62 -19.95
C LEU A 30 -8.87 1.12 -20.47
N GLY A 31 -8.82 -0.08 -21.06
CA GLY A 31 -7.57 -0.67 -21.58
C GLY A 31 -6.47 -0.65 -20.52
N SER A 32 -5.33 -0.02 -20.84
CA SER A 32 -4.15 0.08 -19.97
C SER A 32 -4.35 0.87 -18.66
N GLY A 33 -5.43 1.66 -18.54
CA GLY A 33 -5.74 2.41 -17.32
C GLY A 33 -6.52 1.62 -16.26
N SER A 34 -7.06 0.45 -16.62
CA SER A 34 -7.95 -0.36 -15.78
C SER A 34 -7.30 -0.82 -14.47
N GLU A 35 -6.02 -1.23 -14.51
CA GLU A 35 -5.28 -1.69 -13.34
C GLU A 35 -5.17 -0.60 -12.26
N ARG A 36 -4.66 0.58 -12.65
CA ARG A 36 -4.48 1.71 -11.73
C ARG A 36 -5.82 2.17 -11.16
N ALA A 37 -6.85 2.22 -12.01
CA ALA A 37 -8.19 2.63 -11.59
C ALA A 37 -8.78 1.65 -10.55
N ALA A 38 -8.62 0.34 -10.77
CA ALA A 38 -9.09 -0.68 -9.84
C ALA A 38 -8.35 -0.62 -8.49
N VAL A 39 -7.01 -0.55 -8.51
CA VAL A 39 -6.17 -0.50 -7.30
C VAL A 39 -6.50 0.71 -6.40
N TRP A 40 -6.71 1.87 -7.01
CA TRP A 40 -6.93 3.12 -6.29
C TRP A 40 -8.41 3.42 -6.01
N SER A 41 -9.32 2.54 -6.41
CA SER A 41 -10.75 2.73 -6.19
C SER A 41 -11.07 2.82 -4.70
N GLY A 42 -11.72 3.93 -4.31
CA GLY A 42 -12.09 4.23 -2.93
C GLY A 42 -10.92 4.30 -1.94
N ASN A 43 -9.67 4.24 -2.42
CA ASN A 43 -8.48 4.04 -1.59
C ASN A 43 -8.61 2.84 -0.63
N LEU A 44 -9.32 1.78 -1.01
CA LEU A 44 -9.71 0.70 -0.09
C LEU A 44 -8.52 0.07 0.63
N LEU A 45 -7.50 -0.35 -0.13
CA LEU A 45 -6.27 -0.93 0.46
C LEU A 45 -5.51 0.09 1.31
N ALA A 46 -5.39 1.33 0.84
CA ALA A 46 -4.68 2.35 1.60
C ALA A 46 -5.37 2.64 2.95
N ARG A 47 -6.72 2.70 2.95
CA ARG A 47 -7.50 2.91 4.17
C ARG A 47 -7.36 1.75 5.14
N TYR A 48 -7.36 0.52 4.62
CA TYR A 48 -7.12 -0.69 5.40
C TYR A 48 -5.75 -0.62 6.09
N LEU A 49 -4.68 -0.47 5.31
CA LEU A 49 -3.32 -0.40 5.84
C LEU A 49 -3.11 0.76 6.81
N TRP A 50 -3.75 1.90 6.58
CA TRP A 50 -3.69 3.03 7.50
C TRP A 50 -4.52 2.82 8.77
N GLY A 51 -5.58 2.02 8.72
CA GLY A 51 -6.30 1.59 9.93
C GLY A 51 -5.39 0.79 10.85
N GLU A 52 -4.63 -0.14 10.27
CA GLU A 52 -3.71 -1.02 10.99
C GLU A 52 -2.43 -0.32 11.44
N TRP A 53 -1.83 0.51 10.57
CA TRP A 53 -0.51 1.10 10.80
C TRP A 53 -0.53 2.58 11.16
N GLY A 54 -1.68 3.27 11.03
CA GLY A 54 -1.75 4.72 11.10
C GLY A 54 -1.25 5.30 12.42
N GLY A 55 -1.43 4.58 13.53
CA GLY A 55 -0.87 4.98 14.83
C GLY A 55 0.66 5.04 14.81
N GLU A 56 1.31 4.00 14.29
CA GLU A 56 2.76 3.90 14.21
C GLU A 56 3.34 4.80 13.11
N LEU A 57 2.67 4.87 11.95
CA LEU A 57 3.06 5.75 10.85
C LEU A 57 3.07 7.22 11.25
N LYS A 58 2.10 7.66 12.07
CA LYS A 58 2.08 9.02 12.61
C LYS A 58 3.28 9.30 13.52
N LYS A 59 3.66 8.35 14.39
CA LYS A 59 4.87 8.48 15.22
C LYS A 59 6.15 8.54 14.37
N MET A 60 6.13 7.93 13.19
CA MET A 60 7.21 7.98 12.20
C MET A 60 7.18 9.24 11.30
N GLY A 61 6.25 10.18 11.54
CA GLY A 61 6.14 11.44 10.80
C GLY A 61 5.32 11.35 9.51
N PHE A 62 4.63 10.24 9.24
CA PHE A 62 3.72 10.16 8.10
C PHE A 62 2.37 10.81 8.42
N SER A 63 1.91 11.64 7.50
CA SER A 63 0.51 12.02 7.34
C SER A 63 -0.19 11.15 6.30
N TRP A 64 -1.52 11.11 6.33
CA TRP A 64 -2.32 10.37 5.34
C TRP A 64 -1.95 10.72 3.88
N PRO A 65 -1.83 12.02 3.48
CA PRO A 65 -1.36 12.37 2.13
C PRO A 65 0.03 11.84 1.79
N THR A 66 0.98 11.91 2.73
CA THR A 66 2.35 11.40 2.51
C THR A 66 2.38 9.88 2.39
N PHE A 67 1.54 9.17 3.14
CA PHE A 67 1.38 7.72 3.04
C PHE A 67 0.78 7.32 1.69
N LEU A 68 -0.29 7.99 1.24
CA LEU A 68 -0.85 7.75 -0.10
C LEU A 68 0.19 7.98 -1.19
N SER A 69 0.96 9.06 -1.08
CA SER A 69 2.05 9.36 -2.01
C SER A 69 3.12 8.26 -2.03
N ALA A 70 3.51 7.73 -0.86
CA ALA A 70 4.45 6.62 -0.77
C ALA A 70 3.87 5.33 -1.38
N LEU A 71 2.59 5.02 -1.09
CA LEU A 71 1.93 3.79 -1.54
C LEU A 71 1.76 3.74 -3.07
N LYS A 72 1.71 4.90 -3.76
CA LYS A 72 1.71 4.97 -5.24
C LYS A 72 2.86 4.22 -5.90
N ALA A 73 4.03 4.17 -5.27
CA ALA A 73 5.19 3.44 -5.79
C ALA A 73 4.96 1.92 -5.85
N TYR A 74 3.95 1.39 -5.15
CA TYR A 74 3.64 -0.03 -5.05
C TYR A 74 2.41 -0.44 -5.86
N THR A 75 1.86 0.46 -6.70
CA THR A 75 0.63 0.21 -7.47
C THR A 75 0.69 -1.10 -8.26
N SER A 76 1.81 -1.37 -8.95
CA SER A 76 2.00 -2.60 -9.72
C SER A 76 2.08 -3.85 -8.84
N LEU A 77 2.67 -3.77 -7.64
CA LEU A 77 2.69 -4.89 -6.70
C LEU A 77 1.30 -5.16 -6.12
N VAL A 78 0.52 -4.12 -5.85
CA VAL A 78 -0.88 -4.27 -5.43
C VAL A 78 -1.70 -4.95 -6.52
N ALA A 79 -1.50 -4.58 -7.78
CA ALA A 79 -2.13 -5.25 -8.91
C ALA A 79 -1.71 -6.72 -8.99
N ARG A 80 -0.43 -7.03 -8.80
CA ARG A 80 0.08 -8.41 -8.78
C ARG A 80 -0.56 -9.28 -7.70
N TRP A 81 -0.77 -8.71 -6.52
CA TRP A 81 -1.48 -9.40 -5.43
C TRP A 81 -2.99 -9.55 -5.71
N ALA A 82 -3.65 -8.47 -6.11
CA ALA A 82 -5.11 -8.42 -6.17
C ALA A 82 -5.71 -8.99 -7.45
N ILE A 83 -5.05 -8.78 -8.60
CA ILE A 83 -5.62 -9.06 -9.92
C ILE A 83 -5.07 -10.38 -10.46
N THR A 84 -3.75 -10.49 -10.60
CA THR A 84 -3.10 -11.69 -11.16
C THR A 84 -2.89 -12.79 -10.12
N GLY A 85 -2.70 -12.42 -8.85
CA GLY A 85 -2.47 -13.36 -7.75
C GLY A 85 -1.08 -13.99 -7.73
N ASP A 86 -0.11 -13.40 -8.44
CA ASP A 86 1.28 -13.87 -8.51
C ASP A 86 2.18 -13.30 -7.40
N LEU A 87 1.62 -12.49 -6.50
CA LEU A 87 2.27 -11.95 -5.31
C LEU A 87 1.45 -12.29 -4.08
N SER A 88 2.08 -12.85 -3.04
CA SER A 88 1.41 -13.11 -1.76
C SER A 88 1.15 -11.83 -0.99
N TRP A 89 0.23 -11.90 -0.03
CA TRP A 89 -0.07 -10.78 0.86
C TRP A 89 1.15 -10.40 1.70
N GLU A 90 1.84 -11.40 2.26
CA GLU A 90 3.03 -11.22 3.07
C GLU A 90 4.13 -10.51 2.28
N GLU A 91 4.36 -10.93 1.02
CA GLU A 91 5.38 -10.28 0.20
C GLU A 91 4.98 -8.84 -0.13
N LEU A 92 3.72 -8.57 -0.48
CA LEU A 92 3.25 -7.20 -0.70
C LEU A 92 3.49 -6.31 0.53
N VAL A 93 3.08 -6.79 1.70
CA VAL A 93 3.19 -6.07 2.97
C VAL A 93 4.65 -5.80 3.29
N ASP A 94 5.55 -6.78 3.15
CA ASP A 94 6.96 -6.61 3.45
C ASP A 94 7.64 -5.58 2.53
N ARG A 95 7.28 -5.58 1.24
CA ARG A 95 7.80 -4.57 0.29
C ARG A 95 7.35 -3.16 0.65
N ILE A 96 6.08 -2.99 1.05
CA ILE A 96 5.54 -1.70 1.49
C ILE A 96 6.22 -1.26 2.79
N ARG A 97 6.32 -2.15 3.79
CA ARG A 97 6.95 -1.87 5.09
C ARG A 97 8.40 -1.43 4.93
N ALA A 98 9.20 -2.18 4.15
CA ALA A 98 10.58 -1.84 3.85
C ALA A 98 10.69 -0.46 3.18
N GLY A 99 9.76 -0.17 2.29
CA GLY A 99 9.62 1.13 1.62
C GLY A 99 9.32 2.31 2.52
N LEU A 100 8.43 2.13 3.50
CA LEU A 100 8.08 3.17 4.46
C LEU A 100 9.22 3.41 5.44
N ALA A 101 9.87 2.33 5.91
CA ALA A 101 11.00 2.43 6.83
C ALA A 101 12.23 3.13 6.23
N SER A 102 12.51 2.96 4.94
CA SER A 102 13.64 3.64 4.27
C SER A 102 13.41 5.14 4.15
N ARG A 103 12.16 5.58 3.91
CA ARG A 103 11.78 7.00 3.82
C ARG A 103 11.93 7.73 5.15
N THR A 104 11.64 7.06 6.26
CA THR A 104 11.86 7.63 7.61
C THR A 104 13.35 7.79 7.92
N ARG A 105 14.19 6.81 7.55
CA ARG A 105 15.66 6.91 7.75
C ARG A 105 16.29 8.04 6.94
N GLY A 106 15.99 8.12 5.64
CA GLY A 106 16.52 9.21 4.79
C GLY A 106 15.97 10.59 5.13
N GLY A 107 14.80 10.67 5.77
CA GLY A 107 14.27 11.91 6.33
C GLY A 107 15.08 12.40 7.52
N LEU A 108 15.39 11.51 8.48
CA LEU A 108 16.16 11.83 9.69
C LEU A 108 17.61 12.24 9.37
N GLU A 109 18.28 11.59 8.43
CA GLU A 109 19.66 11.95 8.04
C GLU A 109 19.76 13.37 7.45
N ARG A 110 18.73 13.82 6.71
CA ARG A 110 18.68 15.19 6.16
C ARG A 110 18.49 16.29 7.21
N PHE A 111 18.05 15.96 8.42
CA PHE A 111 17.89 16.94 9.51
C PHE A 111 19.10 16.98 10.46
N LEU A 112 20.02 16.01 10.37
CA LEU A 112 21.22 15.92 11.21
C LEU A 112 22.51 16.35 10.48
N SER A 113 22.40 16.83 9.25
CA SER A 113 23.50 17.41 8.45
C SER A 113 23.36 18.92 8.34
#